data_AF-A0A1N7PNP7-F1
#
_entry.id   AF-A0A1N7PNP7-F1
#
_cell.length_a   1.000
_cell.length_b   1.000
_cell.length_c   1.000
_cell.angle_alpha   90.00
_cell.angle_beta   90.00
_cell.angle_gamma   90.00
#
_symmetry.space_group_name_H-M   'P 1'
#
loop_
_entity.id
_entity.type
_entity.pdbx_description
1 polymer ?
#
loop_
_entity_poly.entity_id
_entity_poly.type
_entity_poly.pdbx_seq_one_letter_code
_entity_poly.pdbx_strand_id
1 'polypeptide(L)'
;MRPNRFQAFLFLVIGYEWLVSGLDKALSHDFVQNLGEQLQAAERGLPYGFYAHLLSHVFVPHAQLFAWLVLVGECASGAILLALGVLAWIRPLARVERVLGAAVLAVASFMVMNFFFFQGGSYFIDSSDPFDEGIPVDFVLFWIQVGLMIALLRKNSRDEVIQSSLSSVGTSERFNRTHGGMSK
;
A
#
# COMPACT_ATOMS: atom_id res chain seq x y z
N MET A 1 -12.09 -17.26 -13.27
CA MET A 1 -11.20 -17.40 -12.08
C MET A 1 -12.02 -17.14 -10.83
N ARG A 2 -11.83 -17.92 -9.76
CA ARG A 2 -12.55 -17.72 -8.49
C ARG A 2 -12.05 -16.44 -7.77
N PRO A 3 -12.93 -15.71 -7.06
CA PRO A 3 -12.52 -14.57 -6.24
C PRO A 3 -11.56 -15.02 -5.14
N ASN A 4 -10.48 -14.26 -4.93
CA ASN A 4 -9.49 -14.54 -3.90
C ASN A 4 -9.97 -13.93 -2.57
N ARG A 5 -10.73 -14.72 -1.80
CA ARG A 5 -11.35 -14.27 -0.55
C ARG A 5 -10.33 -13.85 0.51
N PHE A 6 -9.15 -14.46 0.53
CA PHE A 6 -8.09 -14.06 1.47
C PHE A 6 -7.56 -12.66 1.16
N GLN A 7 -7.29 -12.37 -0.11
CA GLN A 7 -6.91 -11.03 -0.54
C GLN A 7 -8.01 -10.00 -0.24
N ALA A 8 -9.27 -10.35 -0.51
CA ALA A 8 -10.40 -9.49 -0.21
C ALA A 8 -10.50 -9.19 1.29
N PHE A 9 -10.29 -10.20 2.15
CA PHE A 9 -10.22 -10.02 3.61
C PHE A 9 -9.10 -9.05 4.02
N LEU A 10 -7.89 -9.20 3.48
CA LEU A 10 -6.78 -8.29 3.79
C LEU A 10 -7.09 -6.85 3.40
N PHE A 11 -7.70 -6.61 2.23
CA PHE A 11 -8.14 -5.27 1.85
C PHE A 11 -9.17 -4.68 2.82
N LEU A 12 -10.10 -5.51 3.31
CA LEU A 12 -11.10 -5.05 4.25
C LEU A 12 -10.48 -4.67 5.60
N VAL A 13 -9.57 -5.49 6.13
CA VAL A 13 -8.89 -5.22 7.41
C VAL A 13 -8.00 -3.98 7.31
N ILE A 14 -7.14 -3.92 6.29
CA ILE A 14 -6.22 -2.78 6.09
C ILE A 14 -7.02 -1.51 5.79
N GLY A 15 -8.06 -1.60 4.96
CA GLY A 15 -8.91 -0.46 4.64
C GLY A 15 -9.69 0.06 5.85
N TYR A 16 -10.14 -0.85 6.72
CA TYR A 16 -10.81 -0.48 7.97
C TYR A 16 -9.85 0.28 8.90
N GLU A 17 -8.64 -0.23 9.11
CA GLU A 17 -7.62 0.41 9.96
C GLU A 17 -7.33 1.85 9.51
N TRP A 18 -7.08 2.04 8.21
CA TRP A 18 -6.83 3.37 7.65
C TRP A 18 -8.03 4.30 7.76
N LEU A 19 -9.24 3.78 7.52
CA LEU A 19 -10.43 4.61 7.57
C LEU A 19 -10.72 5.06 9.01
N VAL A 20 -10.61 4.17 9.99
CA VAL A 20 -10.78 4.51 11.41
C VAL A 20 -9.74 5.53 11.83
N SER A 21 -8.46 5.30 11.53
CA SER A 21 -7.37 6.22 11.82
C SER A 21 -7.59 7.63 11.23
N GLY A 22 -8.07 7.69 9.98
CA GLY A 22 -8.38 8.95 9.31
C GLY A 22 -9.64 9.63 9.86
N LEU A 23 -10.68 8.87 10.19
CA LEU A 23 -11.91 9.40 10.79
C LEU A 23 -11.66 9.97 12.18
N ASP A 24 -10.86 9.31 13.02
CA ASP A 24 -10.49 9.81 14.34
C ASP A 24 -9.80 11.18 14.22
N LYS A 25 -8.88 11.32 13.25
CA LYS A 25 -8.22 12.61 12.97
C LYS A 25 -9.20 13.65 12.43
N ALA A 26 -10.10 13.27 11.53
CA ALA A 26 -11.10 14.17 10.97
C ALA A 26 -12.05 14.72 12.05
N LEU A 27 -12.49 13.84 12.95
CA LEU A 27 -13.46 14.15 14.01
C LEU A 27 -12.82 14.88 15.20
N SER A 28 -11.50 14.74 15.41
CA SER A 28 -10.79 15.46 16.47
C SER A 28 -10.72 16.99 16.25
N HIS A 29 -10.99 17.48 15.03
CA HIS A 29 -10.89 18.88 14.57
C HIS A 29 -9.53 19.59 14.74
N ASP A 30 -8.71 19.15 15.68
CA ASP A 30 -7.47 19.83 16.07
C ASP A 30 -6.22 19.20 15.46
N PHE A 31 -6.33 18.03 14.81
CA PHE A 31 -5.18 17.32 14.23
C PHE A 31 -4.32 18.21 13.32
N VAL A 32 -4.94 18.95 12.40
CA VAL A 32 -4.24 19.82 11.46
C VAL A 32 -3.53 20.99 12.15
N GLN A 33 -4.13 21.50 13.22
CA GLN A 33 -3.60 22.65 13.96
C GLN A 33 -2.45 22.23 14.88
N ASN A 34 -2.56 21.05 15.50
CA ASN A 34 -1.64 20.59 16.54
C ASN A 34 -0.49 19.71 16.01
N LEU A 35 -0.53 19.25 14.75
CA LEU A 35 0.54 18.39 14.22
C LEU A 35 1.92 19.06 14.28
N GLY A 36 2.00 20.38 14.05
CA GLY A 36 3.26 21.11 14.10
C GLY A 36 3.96 21.06 15.46
N GLU A 37 3.19 21.20 16.54
CA GLU A 37 3.72 21.11 17.91
C GLU A 37 4.18 19.68 18.23
N GLN A 38 3.41 18.67 17.81
CA GLN A 38 3.80 17.27 18.00
C GLN A 38 5.08 16.92 17.23
N LEU A 39 5.21 17.40 15.99
CA LEU A 39 6.43 17.22 15.19
C LEU A 39 7.64 17.86 15.89
N GLN A 40 7.52 19.12 16.35
CA GLN A 40 8.60 19.80 17.07
C GLN A 40 8.98 19.09 18.38
N ALA A 41 8.00 18.56 19.10
CA ALA A 41 8.24 17.79 20.32
C ALA A 41 9.02 16.49 20.04
N ALA A 42 8.68 15.80 18.94
CA ALA A 42 9.33 14.55 18.55
C ALA A 42 10.80 14.75 18.12
N GLU A 43 11.18 15.90 17.58
CA GLU A 43 12.54 16.17 17.07
C GLU A 43 13.65 15.83 18.07
N ARG A 44 13.41 16.06 19.37
CA ARG A 44 14.42 15.88 20.43
C ARG A 44 14.63 14.43 20.87
N GLY A 45 13.72 13.53 20.52
CA GLY A 45 13.69 12.14 21.01
C GLY A 45 13.91 11.07 19.94
N LEU A 46 14.08 11.46 18.68
CA LEU A 46 14.16 10.51 17.57
C LEU A 46 15.52 9.78 17.53
N PRO A 47 15.53 8.44 17.47
CA PRO A 47 16.78 7.68 17.31
C PRO A 47 17.39 7.83 15.91
N TYR A 48 16.61 8.32 14.95
CA TYR A 48 16.98 8.41 13.53
C TYR A 48 17.42 9.82 13.15
N GLY A 49 18.72 10.11 13.21
CA GLY A 49 19.26 11.44 12.91
C GLY A 49 18.91 11.98 11.52
N PHE A 50 18.83 11.12 10.49
CA PHE A 50 18.38 11.54 9.16
C PHE A 50 16.91 11.96 9.14
N TYR A 51 16.07 11.28 9.92
CA TYR A 51 14.65 11.57 9.99
C TYR A 51 14.40 12.82 10.84
N ALA A 52 15.16 13.01 11.92
CA ALA A 52 15.14 14.25 12.70
C ALA A 52 15.51 15.48 11.82
N HIS A 53 16.50 15.34 10.93
CA HIS A 53 16.84 16.38 9.97
C HIS A 53 15.70 16.66 8.98
N LEU A 54 15.10 15.61 8.43
CA LEU A 54 13.98 15.74 7.50
C LEU A 54 12.75 16.37 8.19
N LEU A 55 12.55 16.04 9.46
CA LEU A 55 11.45 16.56 10.26
C LEU A 55 11.62 18.07 10.52
N SER A 56 12.81 18.52 10.93
CA SER A 56 13.07 19.94 11.19
C SER A 56 13.10 20.82 9.92
N HIS A 57 13.54 20.28 8.78
CA HIS A 57 13.72 21.07 7.56
C HIS A 57 12.57 20.95 6.56
N VAL A 58 11.79 19.87 6.60
CA VAL A 58 10.73 19.59 5.62
C VAL A 58 9.36 19.51 6.28
N PHE A 59 9.20 18.67 7.31
CA PHE A 59 7.86 18.44 7.89
C PHE A 59 7.40 19.59 8.78
N VAL A 60 8.22 20.06 9.72
CA VAL A 60 7.85 21.13 10.65
C VAL A 60 7.49 22.45 9.94
N PRO A 61 8.27 22.94 8.95
CA PRO A 61 7.93 24.18 8.24
C PRO A 61 6.62 24.10 7.44
N HIS A 62 6.20 22.88 7.07
CA HIS A 62 5.01 22.62 6.26
C HIS A 62 4.00 21.72 6.98
N ALA A 63 3.96 21.78 8.32
CA ALA A 63 3.21 20.82 9.14
C ALA A 63 1.73 20.74 8.77
N GLN A 64 1.08 21.88 8.51
CA GLN A 64 -0.33 21.91 8.10
C GLN A 64 -0.57 21.20 6.75
N LEU A 65 0.34 21.36 5.78
CA LEU A 65 0.25 20.67 4.50
C LEU A 65 0.34 19.16 4.70
N PHE A 66 1.34 18.71 5.48
CA PHE A 66 1.51 17.30 5.78
C PHE A 66 0.35 16.73 6.59
N ALA A 67 -0.24 17.50 7.50
CA ALA A 67 -1.43 17.08 8.23
C ALA A 67 -2.62 16.83 7.29
N TRP A 68 -2.85 17.72 6.33
CA TRP A 68 -3.88 17.51 5.31
C TRP A 68 -3.58 16.31 4.41
N LEU A 69 -2.32 16.14 3.98
CA LEU A 69 -1.91 15.00 3.17
C LEU A 69 -2.11 13.68 3.90
N VAL A 70 -1.76 13.61 5.19
CA VAL A 70 -2.01 12.45 6.03
C VAL A 70 -3.52 12.23 6.16
N LEU A 71 -4.29 13.22 6.60
CA LEU A 71 -5.72 13.08 6.81
C LEU A 71 -6.47 12.60 5.56
N VAL A 72 -6.19 13.21 4.41
CA VAL A 72 -6.79 12.84 3.13
C VAL A 72 -6.25 11.47 2.68
N GLY A 73 -4.97 11.21 2.84
CA GLY A 73 -4.32 9.95 2.48
C GLY A 73 -4.90 8.76 3.22
N GLU A 74 -5.11 8.87 4.53
CA GLU A 74 -5.71 7.84 5.38
C GLU A 74 -7.16 7.58 4.99
N CYS A 75 -7.98 8.63 4.93
CA CYS A 75 -9.39 8.51 4.54
C CYS A 75 -9.56 7.90 3.14
N ALA A 76 -8.81 8.41 2.16
CA ALA A 76 -8.89 7.95 0.77
C ALA A 76 -8.38 6.51 0.62
N SER A 77 -7.26 6.18 1.26
CA SER A 77 -6.71 4.82 1.22
C SER A 77 -7.67 3.82 1.88
N GLY A 78 -8.20 4.17 3.04
CA GLY A 78 -9.18 3.35 3.75
C GLY A 78 -10.44 3.08 2.91
N ALA A 79 -11.06 4.15 2.39
CA ALA A 79 -12.26 4.04 1.57
C ALA A 79 -12.05 3.22 0.28
N ILE A 80 -10.95 3.47 -0.44
CA ILE A 80 -10.66 2.74 -1.69
C ILE A 80 -10.35 1.27 -1.41
N LEU A 81 -9.55 0.96 -0.38
CA LEU A 81 -9.23 -0.43 -0.04
C LEU A 81 -10.48 -1.20 0.43
N LEU A 82 -11.37 -0.58 1.21
CA LEU A 82 -12.65 -1.18 1.58
C LEU A 82 -13.50 -1.48 0.34
N ALA A 83 -13.64 -0.52 -0.57
CA ALA A 83 -14.39 -0.71 -1.80
C ALA A 83 -13.81 -1.84 -2.67
N LEU A 84 -12.48 -1.90 -2.82
CA LEU A 84 -11.78 -2.96 -3.53
C LEU A 84 -11.91 -4.31 -2.81
N GLY A 85 -11.93 -4.34 -1.49
CA GLY A 85 -12.14 -5.53 -0.67
C GLY A 85 -13.52 -6.13 -0.90
N VAL A 86 -14.58 -5.31 -0.81
CA VAL A 86 -15.97 -5.74 -1.13
C VAL A 86 -16.06 -6.27 -2.56
N LEU A 87 -15.46 -5.54 -3.51
CA LEU A 87 -15.50 -5.93 -4.92
C LEU A 87 -14.78 -7.26 -5.18
N ALA A 88 -13.59 -7.43 -4.59
CA ALA A 88 -12.78 -8.64 -4.68
C ALA A 88 -13.45 -9.86 -4.02
N TRP A 89 -14.33 -9.61 -3.05
CA TRP A 89 -15.15 -10.66 -2.40
C TRP A 89 -16.20 -11.23 -3.36
N ILE A 90 -16.84 -10.34 -4.13
CA ILE A 90 -17.93 -10.68 -5.05
C ILE A 90 -17.39 -11.22 -6.38
N ARG A 91 -16.34 -10.59 -6.92
CA ARG A 91 -15.80 -10.91 -8.24
C ARG A 91 -14.28 -10.73 -8.32
N PRO A 92 -13.59 -11.38 -9.27
CA PRO A 92 -12.19 -11.05 -9.53
C PRO A 92 -12.03 -9.59 -9.96
N LEU A 93 -10.94 -8.96 -9.49
CA LEU A 93 -10.61 -7.58 -9.83
C LEU A 93 -10.10 -7.44 -11.28
N ALA A 94 -10.59 -6.41 -11.97
CA ALA A 94 -10.13 -5.99 -13.29
C ALA A 94 -8.71 -5.43 -13.25
N ARG A 95 -8.09 -5.20 -14.41
CA ARG A 95 -6.72 -4.65 -14.49
C ARG A 95 -6.61 -3.29 -13.80
N VAL A 96 -7.54 -2.37 -14.09
CA VAL A 96 -7.53 -1.02 -13.53
C VAL A 96 -7.68 -1.06 -12.01
N GLU A 97 -8.58 -1.89 -11.47
CA GLU A 97 -8.78 -2.07 -10.03
C GLU A 97 -7.54 -2.64 -9.33
N ARG A 98 -6.82 -3.55 -9.98
CA ARG A 98 -5.56 -4.09 -9.45
C ARG A 98 -4.45 -3.04 -9.42
N VAL A 99 -4.34 -2.22 -10.48
CA VAL A 99 -3.36 -1.12 -10.53
C VAL A 99 -3.69 -0.05 -9.50
N LEU A 100 -4.97 0.31 -9.37
CA LEU A 100 -5.44 1.23 -8.34
C LEU A 100 -5.14 0.69 -6.93
N GLY A 101 -5.47 -0.57 -6.66
CA GLY A 101 -5.16 -1.20 -5.38
C GLY A 101 -3.67 -1.24 -5.09
N ALA A 102 -2.83 -1.52 -6.08
CA ALA A 102 -1.38 -1.49 -5.92
C ALA A 102 -0.86 -0.07 -5.63
N ALA A 103 -1.39 0.95 -6.33
CA ALA A 103 -1.01 2.34 -6.10
C ALA A 103 -1.42 2.83 -4.70
N VAL A 104 -2.63 2.49 -4.25
CA VAL A 104 -3.11 2.84 -2.90
C VAL A 104 -2.28 2.13 -1.84
N LEU A 105 -1.99 0.84 -2.00
CA LEU A 105 -1.10 0.12 -1.08
C LEU A 105 0.31 0.70 -1.04
N ALA A 106 0.84 1.23 -2.16
CA ALA A 106 2.14 1.89 -2.18
C ALA A 106 2.12 3.18 -1.34
N VAL A 107 1.10 4.02 -1.53
CA VAL A 107 0.91 5.26 -0.74
C VAL A 107 0.74 4.92 0.74
N ALA A 108 -0.11 3.95 1.05
CA ALA A 108 -0.36 3.50 2.41
C ALA A 108 0.91 2.93 3.07
N SER A 109 1.67 2.08 2.37
CA SER A 109 2.97 1.57 2.85
C SER A 109 3.96 2.70 3.12
N PHE A 110 4.00 3.72 2.26
CA PHE A 110 4.84 4.91 2.47
C PHE A 110 4.42 5.68 3.73
N MET A 111 3.11 5.88 3.96
CA MET A 111 2.62 6.54 5.18
C MET A 111 2.96 5.75 6.44
N VAL A 112 2.72 4.43 6.47
CA VAL A 112 3.10 3.59 7.63
C VAL A 112 4.59 3.66 7.93
N MET A 113 5.43 3.63 6.89
CA MET A 113 6.87 3.76 7.08
C MET A 113 7.25 5.13 7.67
N ASN A 114 6.58 6.20 7.26
CA ASN A 114 6.78 7.51 7.88
C ASN A 114 6.35 7.51 9.36
N PHE A 115 5.23 6.88 9.71
CA PHE A 115 4.79 6.77 11.10
C PHE A 115 5.76 5.95 11.95
N PHE A 116 6.27 4.84 11.42
CA PHE A 116 7.29 4.04 12.08
C PHE A 116 8.53 4.89 12.42
N PHE A 117 9.03 5.67 11.47
CA PHE A 117 10.16 6.57 11.72
C PHE A 117 9.83 7.69 12.70
N PHE A 118 8.63 8.26 12.62
CA PHE A 118 8.17 9.32 13.52
C PHE A 118 8.00 8.86 14.97
N GLN A 119 7.52 7.64 15.18
CA GLN A 119 7.38 7.06 16.52
C GLN A 119 8.72 6.57 17.10
N GLY A 120 9.79 6.54 16.29
CA GLY A 120 11.07 6.01 16.72
C GLY A 120 11.09 4.49 16.88
N GLY A 121 10.18 3.76 16.22
CA GLY A 121 10.01 2.32 16.42
C GLY A 121 11.31 1.54 16.24
N SER A 122 11.56 0.54 17.10
CA SER A 122 12.78 -0.26 17.04
C SER A 122 12.69 -1.35 15.96
N TYR A 123 13.82 -1.73 15.35
CA TYR A 123 13.84 -2.74 14.29
C TYR A 123 13.78 -4.18 14.80
N PHE A 124 14.24 -4.44 16.03
CA PHE A 124 14.46 -5.82 16.52
C PHE A 124 14.35 -5.95 18.04
N ILE A 125 15.38 -5.53 18.77
CA ILE A 125 15.53 -5.73 20.21
C ILE A 125 16.02 -4.39 20.75
N ASP A 126 15.17 -3.72 21.52
CA ASP A 126 15.58 -2.58 22.32
C ASP A 126 15.77 -3.05 23.77
N SER A 127 17.03 -3.24 24.17
CA SER A 127 17.34 -3.57 25.56
C SER A 127 17.14 -2.39 26.52
N SER A 128 16.94 -1.18 25.99
CA SER A 128 16.76 0.04 26.78
C SER A 128 15.30 0.32 27.13
N ASP A 129 14.35 -0.26 26.40
CA ASP A 129 12.92 -0.26 26.73
C ASP A 129 12.32 -1.68 26.69
N PRO A 130 12.43 -2.44 27.80
CA PRO A 130 11.95 -3.81 27.87
C PRO A 130 10.43 -3.93 27.87
N PHE A 131 9.67 -2.82 27.95
CA PHE A 131 8.21 -2.84 27.86
C PHE A 131 7.69 -2.56 26.45
N ASP A 132 8.55 -2.04 25.57
CA ASP A 132 8.29 -1.95 24.13
C ASP A 132 8.69 -3.27 23.44
N GLU A 133 8.02 -4.35 23.85
CA GLU A 133 8.36 -5.71 23.40
C GLU A 133 7.88 -5.96 21.97
N GLY A 134 8.84 -6.08 21.04
CA GLY A 134 8.67 -6.76 19.77
C GLY A 134 8.69 -5.85 18.54
N ILE A 135 8.11 -6.36 17.45
CA ILE A 135 8.08 -5.64 16.18
C ILE A 135 6.89 -4.67 16.21
N PRO A 136 7.11 -3.36 15.99
CA PRO A 136 6.02 -2.40 15.94
C PRO A 136 4.94 -2.81 14.92
N VAL A 137 3.68 -2.64 15.30
CA VAL A 137 2.53 -3.00 14.46
C VAL A 137 2.60 -2.33 13.09
N ASP A 138 3.06 -1.07 13.05
CA ASP A 138 3.33 -0.33 11.82
C ASP A 138 4.31 -1.08 10.90
N PHE A 139 5.40 -1.63 11.44
CA PHE A 139 6.38 -2.35 10.63
C PHE A 139 5.80 -3.65 10.05
N VAL A 140 4.97 -4.37 10.82
CA VAL A 140 4.24 -5.54 10.31
C VAL A 140 3.25 -5.15 9.21
N LEU A 141 2.48 -4.09 9.45
CA LEU A 141 1.48 -3.58 8.52
C LEU A 141 2.12 -3.10 7.21
N PHE A 142 3.31 -2.50 7.26
CA PHE A 142 4.12 -2.17 6.08
C PHE A 142 4.39 -3.42 5.21
N TRP A 143 4.91 -4.49 5.80
CA TRP A 143 5.24 -5.71 5.05
C TRP A 143 4.02 -6.41 4.47
N ILE A 144 2.90 -6.41 5.19
CA ILE A 144 1.63 -6.96 4.69
C ILE A 144 1.17 -6.18 3.45
N GLN A 145 1.20 -4.84 3.51
CA GLN A 145 0.77 -3.99 2.40
C GLN A 145 1.68 -4.14 1.17
N VAL A 146 3.01 -4.18 1.37
CA VAL A 146 3.97 -4.42 0.29
C VAL A 146 3.79 -5.81 -0.33
N GLY A 147 3.60 -6.85 0.50
CA GLY A 147 3.34 -8.21 0.03
C GLY A 147 2.06 -8.30 -0.81
N LEU A 148 0.99 -7.64 -0.36
CA LEU A 148 -0.29 -7.59 -1.07
C LEU A 148 -0.18 -6.82 -2.40
N MET A 149 0.59 -5.72 -2.41
CA MET A 149 0.88 -4.93 -3.61
C MET A 149 1.63 -5.78 -4.65
N ILE A 150 2.67 -6.51 -4.24
CA ILE A 150 3.41 -7.40 -5.13
C ILE A 150 2.50 -8.52 -5.67
N ALA A 151 1.63 -9.08 -4.84
CA ALA A 151 0.68 -10.12 -5.26
C ALA A 151 -0.30 -9.61 -6.34
N LEU A 152 -0.77 -8.36 -6.24
CA LEU A 152 -1.61 -7.71 -7.24
C LEU A 152 -0.91 -7.58 -8.60
N LEU A 153 0.34 -7.12 -8.58
CA LEU A 153 1.11 -6.83 -9.79
C LEU A 153 1.58 -8.11 -10.50
N ARG A 154 1.99 -9.14 -9.75
CA ARG A 154 2.46 -10.43 -10.32
C ARG A 154 1.41 -11.15 -11.15
N LYS A 155 0.12 -10.96 -10.86
CA LYS A 155 -0.96 -11.66 -11.56
C LYS A 155 -1.05 -11.25 -13.05
N ASN A 156 -0.58 -10.06 -13.43
CA ASN A 156 -0.59 -9.63 -14.84
C ASN A 156 0.44 -10.36 -15.71
N SER A 157 1.63 -10.63 -15.19
CA SER A 157 2.74 -11.15 -16.02
C SER A 157 2.53 -12.58 -16.51
N ARG A 158 1.69 -13.38 -15.83
CA ARG A 158 1.41 -14.77 -16.26
C ARG A 158 0.30 -14.87 -17.30
N ASP A 159 -0.71 -14.01 -17.22
CA ASP A 159 -1.87 -14.07 -18.12
C ASP A 159 -1.52 -13.49 -19.51
N GLU A 160 -0.70 -12.43 -19.59
CA GLU A 160 -0.28 -11.82 -20.87
C GLU A 160 0.66 -12.74 -21.69
N VAL A 161 1.58 -13.45 -21.03
CA VAL A 161 2.53 -14.38 -21.69
C VAL A 161 1.81 -15.58 -22.33
N ILE A 162 0.78 -16.10 -21.67
CA ILE A 162 0.01 -17.24 -22.19
C ILE A 162 -0.80 -16.81 -23.42
N GLN A 163 -1.42 -15.64 -23.39
CA GLN A 163 -2.20 -15.15 -24.55
C GLN A 163 -1.34 -14.89 -25.79
N SER A 164 -0.14 -14.31 -25.64
CA SER A 164 0.77 -14.10 -26.78
C SER A 164 1.27 -15.41 -27.40
N SER A 165 1.48 -16.44 -26.58
CA SER A 165 1.91 -17.76 -27.08
C SER A 165 0.81 -18.48 -27.87
N LEU A 166 -0.45 -18.36 -27.44
CA LEU A 166 -1.58 -19.00 -28.11
C LEU A 166 -1.93 -18.31 -29.44
N SER A 167 -1.80 -16.98 -29.51
CA SER A 167 -2.03 -16.25 -30.75
C SER A 167 -0.97 -16.56 -31.80
N SER A 168 0.32 -16.71 -31.42
CA SER A 168 1.40 -17.06 -32.35
C SER A 168 1.29 -18.49 -32.90
N VAL A 169 0.83 -19.44 -32.07
CA VAL A 169 0.62 -20.83 -32.51
C VAL A 169 -0.52 -20.91 -33.53
N GLY A 170 -1.62 -20.17 -33.31
CA GLY A 170 -2.74 -20.12 -34.25
C GLY A 170 -2.39 -19.54 -35.62
N THR A 171 -1.50 -18.54 -35.68
CA THR A 171 -1.01 -17.98 -36.97
C THR A 171 -0.07 -18.93 -37.70
N SER A 172 0.80 -19.64 -36.98
CA SER A 172 1.72 -20.64 -37.55
C SER A 172 0.98 -21.79 -38.23
N GLU A 173 -0.05 -22.35 -37.59
CA GLU A 173 -0.86 -23.44 -38.18
C GLU A 173 -1.68 -22.97 -39.38
N ARG A 174 -2.24 -21.76 -39.35
CA ARG A 174 -2.97 -21.19 -40.49
C ARG A 174 -2.06 -21.02 -41.71
N PHE A 175 -0.84 -20.54 -41.51
CA PHE A 175 0.13 -20.33 -42.59
C PHE A 175 0.58 -21.65 -43.23
N ASN A 176 0.81 -22.69 -42.43
CA ASN A 176 1.19 -24.01 -42.94
C ASN A 176 0.06 -24.68 -43.75
N ARG A 177 -1.22 -24.49 -43.37
CA ARG A 177 -2.36 -25.01 -44.14
C ARG A 177 -2.55 -24.32 -45.49
N THR A 178 -2.26 -23.03 -45.60
CA THR A 178 -2.48 -22.28 -46.86
C THR A 178 -1.35 -22.44 -47.88
N HIS A 179 -0.16 -22.84 -47.46
CA HIS A 179 1.02 -22.89 -48.35
C HIS A 179 1.70 -24.26 -48.46
N GLY A 180 1.37 -25.23 -47.59
CA GLY A 180 1.91 -26.60 -47.70
C GLY A 180 1.28 -27.48 -48.80
N GLY A 181 0.29 -26.97 -49.55
CA GLY A 181 -0.46 -27.74 -50.55
C GLY A 181 0.03 -27.64 -52.00
N MET A 182 1.03 -26.79 -52.30
CA MET A 182 1.56 -26.62 -53.67
C MET A 182 2.94 -27.28 -53.81
N SER A 183 2.99 -28.59 -53.71
CA SER A 183 4.10 -29.39 -54.21
C SER A 183 3.55 -30.66 -54.84
N LYS A 184 3.24 -30.56 -56.13
CA LYS A 184 3.45 -31.56 -57.19
C LYS A 184 2.89 -31.06 -58.50
#